data_AF-A0A424MZU1-F1
#
_entry.id   AF-A0A424MZU1-F1
#
_cell.length_a   1.000
_cell.length_b   1.000
_cell.length_c   1.000
_cell.angle_alpha   90.00
_cell.angle_beta   90.00
_cell.angle_gamma   90.00
#
_symmetry.space_group_name_H-M   'P 1'
#
loop_
_entity.id
_entity.type
_entity.pdbx_description
1 polymer ?
#
loop_
_entity_poly.entity_id
_entity_poly.type
_entity_poly.pdbx_seq_one_letter_code
_entity_poly.pdbx_strand_id
1 'polypeptide(L)'
;MLFNPLMKLGLAGLLLVCGATFAMSDNKNYAYQLQLKNCGGYYLNAIKLQKKKSGSSSWSTVQDFGFQEKDMTNGHSWCIDISSFGFKSGDQARLKAYIDSGNTVNCDGTNYGGTSDQKSRRSMKMAGTTLNNNDCRTKSYAYPLSSKCSSNGTRKYEGACS
;
A
#
# COMPACT_ATOMS: atom_id res chain seq x y z
N MET A 1 2.38 20.42 73.30
CA MET A 1 2.22 18.97 73.03
C MET A 1 0.80 18.75 72.55
N LEU A 2 0.63 17.98 71.45
CA LEU A 2 -0.59 17.22 71.05
C LEU A 2 -1.85 18.06 70.70
N PHE A 3 -2.56 17.98 69.57
CA PHE A 3 -2.92 16.89 68.65
C PHE A 3 -3.22 17.44 67.23
N ASN A 4 -3.00 16.60 66.22
CA ASN A 4 -3.54 16.69 64.85
C ASN A 4 -4.96 16.05 64.81
N PRO A 5 -5.84 16.36 63.84
CA PRO A 5 -5.90 15.48 62.65
C PRO A 5 -6.33 16.11 61.31
N LEU A 6 -5.77 15.53 60.25
CA LEU A 6 -6.34 15.16 58.94
C LEU A 6 -7.38 16.08 58.27
N MET A 7 -7.00 16.58 57.09
CA MET A 7 -7.82 16.43 55.89
C MET A 7 -6.94 16.07 54.69
N LYS A 8 -7.15 14.85 54.18
CA LYS A 8 -6.70 14.37 52.88
C LYS A 8 -7.67 14.93 51.83
N LEU A 9 -7.16 15.69 50.86
CA LEU A 9 -7.76 15.70 49.53
C LEU A 9 -6.62 15.55 48.52
N GLY A 10 -6.56 14.34 47.94
CA GLY A 10 -5.68 14.05 46.83
C GLY A 10 -6.20 14.72 45.57
N LEU A 11 -5.30 15.32 44.81
CA LEU A 11 -5.47 15.47 43.38
C LEU A 11 -4.18 15.00 42.72
N ALA A 12 -4.21 13.74 42.31
CA ALA A 12 -3.21 13.14 41.46
C ALA A 12 -3.23 13.89 40.12
N GLY A 13 -2.32 14.85 39.97
CA GLY A 13 -1.98 15.44 38.68
C GLY A 13 -1.24 14.41 37.83
N LEU A 14 -1.99 13.49 37.23
CA LEU A 14 -1.51 12.57 36.21
C LEU A 14 -1.18 13.42 34.97
N LEU A 15 0.05 13.91 34.89
CA LEU A 15 0.64 14.42 33.65
C LEU A 15 0.69 13.25 32.66
N LEU A 16 -0.39 13.10 31.89
CA LEU A 16 -0.38 12.39 30.61
C LEU A 16 0.58 13.18 29.71
N VAL A 17 1.87 12.88 29.82
CA VAL A 17 2.81 13.09 28.73
C VAL A 17 2.30 12.18 27.63
N CYS A 18 1.42 12.72 26.79
CA CYS A 18 1.14 12.18 25.47
C CYS A 18 2.50 12.13 24.78
N GLY A 19 3.15 10.97 24.88
CA GLY A 19 4.24 10.61 24.02
C GLY A 19 3.69 10.73 22.62
N ALA A 20 3.97 11.86 21.97
CA ALA A 20 4.02 11.91 20.54
C ALA A 20 5.07 10.87 20.18
N THR A 21 4.61 9.65 19.93
CA THR A 21 5.36 8.70 19.13
C THR A 21 5.53 9.42 17.82
N PHE A 22 6.67 10.09 17.66
CA PHE A 22 7.17 10.54 16.38
C PHE A 22 7.05 9.33 15.49
N ALA A 23 6.10 9.36 14.55
CA ALA A 23 5.97 8.38 13.51
C ALA A 23 7.35 8.32 12.88
N MET A 24 8.06 7.21 13.14
CA MET A 24 9.40 7.01 12.59
C MET A 24 9.27 7.23 11.09
N SER A 25 10.08 8.16 10.56
CA SER A 25 10.12 8.51 9.16
C SER A 25 10.37 7.24 8.33
N ASP A 26 9.27 6.63 7.87
CA ASP A 26 9.23 5.38 7.11
C ASP A 26 9.86 5.59 5.74
N ASN A 27 11.19 5.47 5.67
CA ASN A 27 11.88 5.29 4.40
C ASN A 27 11.35 4.03 3.64
N LYS A 28 10.60 3.18 4.34
CA LYS A 28 9.89 2.01 3.79
C LYS A 28 8.59 2.35 3.09
N ASN A 29 8.00 3.55 3.22
CA ASN A 29 6.72 3.84 2.56
C ASN A 29 6.87 4.42 1.14
N TYR A 30 8.10 4.49 0.62
CA TYR A 30 8.39 5.06 -0.69
C TYR A 30 8.63 4.00 -1.75
N ALA A 31 7.94 4.09 -2.88
CA ALA A 31 8.18 3.18 -4.02
C ALA A 31 8.03 3.89 -5.36
N TYR A 32 8.82 3.44 -6.35
CA TYR A 32 8.67 3.84 -7.76
C TYR A 32 7.99 2.76 -8.59
N GLN A 33 7.86 1.56 -8.04
CA GLN A 33 7.17 0.44 -8.67
C GLN A 33 6.17 -0.18 -7.69
N LEU A 34 5.01 -0.55 -8.21
CA LEU A 34 3.97 -1.28 -7.51
C LEU A 34 3.83 -2.65 -8.15
N GLN A 35 3.88 -3.72 -7.35
CA GLN A 35 3.58 -5.07 -7.83
C GLN A 35 2.38 -5.61 -7.07
N LEU A 36 1.35 -6.03 -7.79
CA LEU A 36 0.24 -6.78 -7.23
C LEU A 36 0.43 -8.26 -7.55
N LYS A 37 0.37 -9.12 -6.54
CA LYS A 37 0.31 -10.56 -6.72
C LYS A 37 -1.06 -11.08 -6.31
N ASN A 38 -1.75 -11.75 -7.22
CA ASN A 38 -3.00 -12.40 -6.91
C ASN A 38 -2.73 -13.80 -6.32
N CYS A 39 -3.03 -13.96 -5.04
CA CYS A 39 -2.99 -15.25 -4.35
C CYS A 39 -4.36 -15.66 -3.81
N GLY A 40 -5.42 -14.98 -4.24
CA GLY A 40 -6.79 -15.38 -3.97
C GLY A 40 -7.26 -16.47 -4.94
N GLY A 41 -8.31 -17.19 -4.55
CA GLY A 41 -8.99 -18.18 -5.40
C GLY A 41 -9.96 -17.55 -6.39
N TYR A 42 -9.57 -16.46 -7.06
CA TYR A 42 -10.41 -15.69 -7.99
C TYR A 42 -9.58 -15.04 -9.09
N TYR A 43 -10.26 -14.56 -10.13
CA TYR A 43 -9.68 -13.79 -11.23
C TYR A 43 -9.81 -12.28 -10.98
N LEU A 44 -8.84 -11.51 -11.46
CA LEU A 44 -8.97 -10.06 -11.55
C LEU A 44 -9.31 -9.68 -13.00
N ASN A 45 -10.36 -8.89 -13.17
CA ASN A 45 -10.74 -8.35 -14.48
C ASN A 45 -10.08 -6.99 -14.77
N ALA A 46 -9.66 -6.27 -13.73
CA ALA A 46 -8.92 -5.02 -13.88
C ALA A 46 -8.11 -4.65 -12.64
N ILE A 47 -7.06 -3.83 -12.86
CA ILE A 47 -6.39 -3.06 -11.82
C ILE A 47 -6.37 -1.59 -12.25
N LYS A 48 -6.72 -0.70 -11.32
CA LYS A 48 -6.61 0.74 -11.52
C LYS A 48 -5.48 1.31 -10.70
N LEU A 49 -4.56 2.02 -11.35
CA LEU A 49 -3.57 2.83 -10.65
C LEU A 49 -4.26 4.11 -10.20
N GLN A 50 -4.25 4.35 -8.88
CA GLN A 50 -4.81 5.54 -8.28
C GLN A 50 -3.71 6.44 -7.71
N LYS A 51 -3.93 7.74 -7.86
CA LYS A 51 -3.06 8.81 -7.39
C LYS A 51 -3.83 9.66 -6.38
N LYS A 52 -3.18 10.02 -5.28
CA LYS A 52 -3.61 11.12 -4.41
C LYS A 52 -2.53 12.17 -4.43
N LYS A 53 -2.87 13.38 -4.88
CA LYS A 53 -1.92 14.49 -4.95
C LYS A 53 -1.46 14.90 -3.55
N SER A 54 -0.22 15.35 -3.41
CA SER A 54 0.24 15.95 -2.15
C SER A 54 -0.71 17.07 -1.71
N GLY A 55 -1.07 17.09 -0.42
CA GLY A 55 -2.06 18.03 0.14
C GLY A 55 -3.53 17.73 -0.20
N SER A 56 -3.83 16.72 -1.03
CA SER A 56 -5.19 16.29 -1.33
C SER A 56 -5.66 15.17 -0.40
N SER A 57 -6.95 15.14 -0.10
CA SER A 57 -7.64 14.02 0.56
C SER A 57 -8.21 13.00 -0.44
N SER A 58 -8.35 13.38 -1.71
CA SER A 58 -9.06 12.60 -2.74
C SER A 58 -8.14 11.78 -3.63
N TRP A 59 -8.54 10.53 -3.88
CA TRP A 59 -7.92 9.63 -4.85
C TRP A 59 -8.56 9.77 -6.23
N SER A 60 -7.74 9.79 -7.27
CA SER A 60 -8.16 9.76 -8.67
C SER A 60 -7.50 8.61 -9.41
N THR A 61 -8.22 7.93 -10.30
CA THR A 61 -7.62 6.95 -11.22
C THR A 61 -6.78 7.69 -12.27
N VAL A 62 -5.55 7.22 -12.49
CA VAL A 62 -4.64 7.76 -13.52
C VAL A 62 -4.38 6.78 -14.65
N GLN A 63 -4.56 5.48 -14.41
CA GLN A 63 -4.48 4.45 -15.43
C GLN A 63 -5.40 3.27 -15.08
N ASP A 64 -6.03 2.70 -16.10
CA ASP A 64 -6.83 1.49 -16.02
C ASP A 64 -6.14 0.37 -16.81
N PHE A 65 -6.03 -0.81 -16.21
CA PHE A 65 -5.44 -2.00 -16.82
C PHE A 65 -6.50 -3.10 -16.80
N GLY A 66 -7.16 -3.31 -17.94
CA GLY A 66 -8.11 -4.40 -18.13
C GLY A 66 -7.41 -5.73 -18.43
N PHE A 67 -8.03 -6.81 -18.00
CA PHE A 67 -7.54 -8.18 -18.11
C PHE A 67 -8.60 -9.09 -18.70
N GLN A 68 -8.16 -10.08 -19.49
CA GLN A 68 -8.98 -11.25 -19.82
C GLN A 68 -8.94 -12.23 -18.63
N GLU A 69 -9.92 -13.13 -18.50
CA GLU A 69 -10.09 -14.03 -17.32
C GLU A 69 -8.80 -14.76 -16.87
N LYS A 70 -7.91 -15.09 -17.82
CA LYS A 70 -6.68 -15.85 -17.56
C LYS A 70 -5.44 -14.99 -17.26
N ASP A 71 -5.56 -13.67 -17.36
CA ASP A 71 -4.39 -12.80 -17.23
C ASP A 71 -3.94 -12.65 -15.78
N MET A 72 -4.87 -12.60 -14.84
CA MET A 72 -4.57 -12.36 -13.42
C MET A 72 -5.30 -13.37 -12.51
N THR A 73 -4.97 -14.65 -12.69
CA THR A 73 -5.41 -15.76 -11.84
C THR A 73 -4.53 -15.93 -10.59
N ASN A 74 -4.83 -16.91 -9.75
CA ASN A 74 -3.96 -17.30 -8.64
C ASN A 74 -2.51 -17.57 -9.12
N GLY A 75 -1.53 -17.02 -8.41
CA GLY A 75 -0.10 -17.15 -8.74
C GLY A 75 0.41 -16.11 -9.75
N HIS A 76 -0.46 -15.30 -10.35
CA HIS A 76 -0.01 -14.25 -11.26
C HIS A 76 0.29 -12.94 -10.51
N SER A 77 1.22 -12.17 -11.05
CA SER A 77 1.52 -10.83 -10.58
C SER A 77 1.66 -9.83 -11.71
N TRP A 78 1.30 -8.59 -11.41
CA TRP A 78 1.38 -7.45 -12.30
C TRP A 78 2.22 -6.36 -11.66
N CYS A 79 3.25 -5.91 -12.35
CA CYS A 79 4.15 -4.85 -11.90
C CYS A 79 3.92 -3.60 -12.73
N ILE A 80 3.88 -2.44 -12.09
CA ILE A 80 3.69 -1.11 -12.68
C ILE A 80 4.81 -0.18 -12.21
N ASP A 81 5.54 0.43 -13.14
CA ASP A 81 6.43 1.56 -12.88
C ASP A 81 5.59 2.84 -12.81
N ILE A 82 5.38 3.37 -11.61
CA ILE A 82 4.50 4.52 -11.42
C ILE A 82 5.14 5.84 -11.88
N SER A 83 6.46 5.87 -12.12
CA SER A 83 7.14 7.07 -12.63
C SER A 83 6.66 7.47 -14.03
N SER A 84 6.17 6.52 -14.81
CA SER A 84 5.62 6.74 -16.15
C SER A 84 4.26 7.43 -16.17
N PHE A 85 3.62 7.64 -15.01
CA PHE A 85 2.24 8.13 -14.90
C PHE A 85 2.12 9.52 -14.25
N GLY A 86 3.16 10.35 -14.39
CA GLY A 86 3.11 11.77 -13.98
C GLY A 86 2.99 12.00 -12.47
N PHE A 87 3.55 11.10 -11.66
CA PHE A 87 3.68 11.29 -10.21
C PHE A 87 4.78 12.31 -9.90
N LYS A 88 4.53 13.16 -8.89
CA LYS A 88 5.47 14.14 -8.36
C LYS A 88 5.82 13.77 -6.92
N SER A 89 7.01 14.18 -6.46
CA SER A 89 7.44 13.92 -5.09
C SER A 89 6.37 14.37 -4.09
N GLY A 90 6.03 13.49 -3.13
CA GLY A 90 4.97 13.71 -2.15
C GLY A 90 3.58 13.25 -2.57
N ASP A 91 3.36 12.92 -3.84
CA ASP A 91 2.13 12.23 -4.26
C ASP A 91 2.08 10.82 -3.65
N GLN A 92 0.87 10.25 -3.51
CA GLN A 92 0.68 8.86 -3.11
C GLN A 92 0.11 8.04 -4.25
N ALA A 93 0.57 6.79 -4.36
CA ALA A 93 0.10 5.80 -5.31
C ALA A 93 -0.51 4.61 -4.59
N ARG A 94 -1.58 4.03 -5.15
CA ARG A 94 -2.10 2.72 -4.74
C ARG A 94 -2.73 2.00 -5.92
N LEU A 95 -2.98 0.72 -5.74
CA LEU A 95 -3.77 -0.07 -6.69
C LEU A 95 -5.19 -0.27 -6.15
N LYS A 96 -6.17 -0.21 -7.04
CA LYS A 96 -7.53 -0.69 -6.78
C LYS A 96 -7.78 -1.89 -7.70
N ALA A 97 -7.94 -3.07 -7.12
CA ALA A 97 -8.19 -4.31 -7.84
C ALA A 97 -9.70 -4.55 -7.99
N TYR A 98 -10.09 -5.09 -9.14
CA TYR A 98 -11.45 -5.48 -9.45
C TYR A 98 -11.45 -7.01 -9.66
N ILE A 99 -12.24 -7.69 -8.85
CA ILE A 99 -12.42 -9.13 -8.86
C ILE A 99 -13.56 -9.42 -9.81
N ASP A 100 -13.42 -10.44 -10.65
CA ASP A 100 -14.38 -10.75 -11.72
C ASP A 100 -15.84 -10.90 -11.23
N SER A 101 -16.03 -11.40 -10.01
CA SER A 101 -17.34 -11.44 -9.32
C SER A 101 -18.01 -10.10 -8.98
N GLY A 102 -17.40 -8.97 -9.34
CA GLY A 102 -17.91 -7.61 -9.09
C GLY A 102 -17.35 -6.92 -7.84
N ASN A 103 -16.62 -7.63 -6.98
CA ASN A 103 -15.99 -7.04 -5.79
C ASN A 103 -14.79 -6.15 -6.14
N THR A 104 -14.57 -5.10 -5.35
CA THR A 104 -13.42 -4.21 -5.53
C THR A 104 -12.65 -3.98 -4.24
N VAL A 105 -11.33 -3.90 -4.33
CA VAL A 105 -10.43 -3.84 -3.17
C VAL A 105 -9.40 -2.75 -3.39
N ASN A 106 -9.22 -1.88 -2.40
CA ASN A 106 -8.09 -0.96 -2.38
C ASN A 106 -6.90 -1.65 -1.72
N CYS A 107 -5.77 -1.65 -2.41
CA CYS A 107 -4.50 -2.05 -1.85
C CYS A 107 -3.89 -0.94 -0.99
N ASP A 108 -2.97 -1.31 -0.10
CA ASP A 108 -2.19 -0.35 0.66
C ASP A 108 -1.48 0.65 -0.27
N GLY A 109 -1.51 1.93 0.12
CA GLY A 109 -0.87 3.00 -0.63
C GLY A 109 0.58 3.24 -0.23
N THR A 110 1.34 3.85 -1.13
CA THR A 110 2.75 4.22 -0.96
C THR A 110 2.97 5.68 -1.33
N ASN A 111 3.95 6.34 -0.72
CA ASN A 111 4.41 7.65 -1.16
C ASN A 111 5.32 7.49 -2.41
N TYR A 112 5.25 8.46 -3.31
CA TYR A 112 6.16 8.60 -4.44
C TYR A 112 7.26 9.62 -4.13
N GLY A 113 8.48 9.35 -4.57
CA GLY A 113 9.69 10.09 -4.20
C GLY A 113 10.50 9.34 -3.14
N GLY A 114 11.61 9.90 -2.65
CA GLY A 114 12.31 9.38 -1.45
C GLY A 114 13.71 8.79 -1.68
N THR A 115 13.99 8.15 -2.82
CA THR A 115 15.36 7.70 -3.18
C THR A 115 15.77 8.25 -4.54
N SER A 116 17.06 8.58 -4.71
CA SER A 116 17.62 9.21 -5.92
C SER A 116 17.74 8.26 -7.12
N ASP A 117 17.71 6.96 -6.88
CA ASP A 117 18.00 5.91 -7.87
C ASP A 117 16.74 5.28 -8.50
N GLN A 118 15.54 5.62 -8.03
CA GLN A 118 14.24 5.19 -8.56
C GLN A 118 14.03 3.66 -8.65
N LYS A 119 14.71 2.90 -7.78
CA LYS A 119 14.77 1.43 -7.82
C LYS A 119 14.11 0.74 -6.63
N SER A 120 13.02 1.30 -6.11
CA SER A 120 12.23 0.68 -5.04
C SER A 120 10.89 0.15 -5.54
N ARG A 121 10.50 -1.04 -5.06
CA ARG A 121 9.22 -1.67 -5.38
C ARG A 121 8.49 -2.06 -4.10
N ARG A 122 7.21 -1.72 -4.05
CA ARG A 122 6.28 -2.25 -3.06
C ARG A 122 5.50 -3.41 -3.69
N SER A 123 5.59 -4.57 -3.07
CA SER A 123 4.86 -5.76 -3.50
C SER A 123 3.68 -6.00 -2.56
N MET A 124 2.48 -6.07 -3.12
CA MET A 124 1.22 -6.31 -2.45
C MET A 124 0.71 -7.69 -2.82
N LYS A 125 0.06 -8.37 -1.88
CA LYS A 125 -0.54 -9.69 -2.05
C LYS A 125 -2.04 -9.56 -1.84
N MET A 126 -2.81 -10.04 -2.81
CA MET A 126 -4.23 -10.32 -2.63
C MET A 126 -4.39 -11.75 -2.13
N ALA A 127 -5.32 -11.99 -1.22
CA ALA A 127 -5.62 -13.32 -0.68
C ALA A 127 -7.13 -13.54 -0.60
N GLY A 128 -7.52 -14.72 -0.12
CA GLY A 128 -8.93 -15.08 0.12
C GLY A 128 -9.61 -15.76 -1.06
N THR A 129 -10.94 -15.71 -1.06
CA THR A 129 -11.81 -16.26 -2.11
C THR A 129 -12.80 -15.19 -2.54
N THR A 130 -13.48 -15.41 -3.66
CA THR A 130 -14.48 -14.50 -4.21
C THR A 130 -15.46 -13.94 -3.16
N LEU A 131 -15.83 -14.78 -2.19
CA LEU A 131 -16.81 -14.48 -1.16
C LEU A 131 -16.21 -13.99 0.16
N ASN A 132 -14.93 -14.25 0.46
CA ASN A 132 -14.35 -14.03 1.79
C ASN A 132 -12.90 -13.52 1.72
N ASN A 133 -12.57 -12.54 2.58
CA ASN A 133 -11.21 -12.08 2.87
C ASN A 133 -10.39 -11.61 1.65
N ASN A 134 -11.00 -10.79 0.80
CA ASN A 134 -10.40 -10.17 -0.39
C ASN A 134 -9.34 -9.09 -0.07
N ASP A 135 -8.58 -9.23 1.01
CA ASP A 135 -7.60 -8.22 1.43
C ASP A 135 -6.48 -8.06 0.39
N CYS A 136 -6.06 -6.81 0.17
CA CYS A 136 -4.88 -6.48 -0.62
C CYS A 136 -3.86 -5.72 0.23
N ARG A 137 -2.85 -6.43 0.74
CA ARG A 137 -1.91 -5.88 1.72
C ARG A 137 -0.47 -5.94 1.25
N THR A 138 0.35 -5.05 1.77
CA THR A 138 1.78 -5.01 1.53
C THR A 138 2.43 -6.25 2.09
N LYS A 139 3.16 -6.98 1.25
CA LYS A 139 3.90 -8.18 1.68
C LYS A 139 5.39 -7.88 1.83
N SER A 140 5.95 -7.06 0.97
CA SER A 140 7.37 -6.72 1.01
C SER A 140 7.66 -5.40 0.32
N TYR A 141 8.85 -4.87 0.65
CA TYR A 141 9.51 -3.81 -0.09
C TYR A 141 10.85 -4.35 -0.57
N ALA A 142 11.16 -4.10 -1.84
CA ALA A 142 12.41 -4.50 -2.45
C ALA A 142 13.18 -3.25 -2.88
N TYR A 143 14.43 -3.15 -2.43
CA TYR A 143 15.36 -2.09 -2.76
C TYR A 143 16.81 -2.56 -2.51
N PRO A 144 17.78 -2.24 -3.39
CA PRO A 144 17.58 -1.77 -4.76
C PRO A 144 17.12 -2.91 -5.68
N LEU A 145 16.41 -2.59 -6.75
CA LEU A 145 16.01 -3.57 -7.76
C LEU A 145 17.08 -3.71 -8.84
N SER A 146 17.30 -4.94 -9.29
CA SER A 146 18.13 -5.25 -10.47
C SER A 146 17.45 -4.90 -11.80
N SER A 147 16.12 -4.75 -11.82
CA SER A 147 15.36 -4.40 -13.04
C SER A 147 14.02 -3.71 -12.72
N LYS A 148 13.52 -2.92 -13.68
CA LYS A 148 12.18 -2.31 -13.66
C LYS A 148 11.12 -3.31 -14.13
N CYS A 149 9.83 -3.01 -13.89
CA CYS A 149 8.70 -3.80 -14.37
C CYS A 149 8.82 -4.13 -15.87
N SER A 150 8.96 -3.15 -16.77
CA SER A 150 9.41 -3.34 -18.18
C SER A 150 9.74 -1.99 -18.81
N SER A 151 10.16 -1.96 -20.08
CA SER A 151 10.34 -0.73 -20.86
C SER A 151 9.05 0.07 -21.03
N ASN A 152 7.89 -0.60 -21.08
CA ASN A 152 6.58 0.03 -21.28
C ASN A 152 5.87 0.33 -19.95
N GLY A 153 6.59 0.24 -18.83
CA GLY A 153 6.06 0.55 -17.50
C GLY A 153 5.22 -0.55 -16.87
N THR A 154 4.89 -1.65 -17.56
CA THR A 154 4.14 -2.77 -16.96
C THR A 154 4.67 -4.15 -17.34
N ARG A 155 4.56 -5.12 -16.44
CA ARG A 155 4.91 -6.53 -16.73
C ARG A 155 4.13 -7.52 -15.91
N LYS A 156 3.70 -8.59 -16.57
CA LYS A 156 3.16 -9.80 -15.96
C LYS A 156 4.30 -10.74 -15.55
N TYR A 157 4.17 -11.36 -14.38
CA TYR A 157 5.01 -12.46 -13.94
C TYR A 157 4.13 -13.58 -13.40
N GLU A 158 4.59 -14.81 -13.57
CA GLU A 158 3.98 -16.00 -12.98
C GLU A 158 4.86 -16.49 -11.83
N GLY A 159 4.28 -16.88 -10.70
CA GLY A 159 5.05 -17.41 -9.58
C GLY A 159 4.21 -17.82 -8.36
N ALA A 160 4.63 -18.91 -7.72
CA ALA A 160 3.93 -19.52 -6.58
C ALA A 160 3.66 -18.53 -5.43
N CYS A 161 2.49 -18.65 -4.81
CA CYS A 161 2.03 -17.80 -3.71
C CYS A 161 2.63 -18.18 -2.34
N SER A 162 3.96 -18.22 -2.22
CA SER A 162 4.66 -18.33 -0.94
C SER A 162 4.55 -17.08 -0.06
#